data_AF-A0A3P3VY73-F1
#
_entry.id   AF-A0A3P3VY73-F1
#
_cell.length_a   1.000
_cell.length_b   1.000
_cell.length_c   1.000
_cell.angle_alpha   90.00
_cell.angle_beta   90.00
_cell.angle_gamma   90.00
#
_symmetry.space_group_name_H-M   'P 1'
#
loop_
_entity.id
_entity.type
_entity.pdbx_description
1 polymer ?
#
loop_
_entity_poly.entity_id
_entity_poly.type
_entity_poly.pdbx_seq_one_letter_code
_entity_poly.pdbx_strand_id
1 'polypeptide(L)'
;MRLSAALSGLAIAISTALALSGCATAPTSEPTTTPAPPASSSSAPTTAAPTATTTEADLLSMEVPDYCPNFAPGMRLENGSRSFGADGGMYLAHLEIDNSPQPVFTDLNGDGVDEAVAFFSCHAGGVSWHEVLVMVGPGGALLD
;
A
#
# COMPACT_ATOMS: atom_id res chain seq x y z
N MET A 1 -5.17 -52.63 -13.19
CA MET A 1 -4.84 -52.68 -11.74
C MET A 1 -5.50 -51.49 -11.07
N ARG A 2 -6.52 -51.74 -10.23
CA ARG A 2 -7.18 -50.73 -9.42
C ARG A 2 -6.48 -50.70 -8.07
N LEU A 3 -5.96 -49.54 -7.65
CA LEU A 3 -5.48 -49.34 -6.28
C LEU A 3 -6.58 -48.62 -5.49
N SER A 4 -6.99 -49.28 -4.42
CA SER A 4 -7.96 -48.82 -3.44
C SER A 4 -7.27 -48.04 -2.30
N ALA A 5 -8.00 -47.03 -1.81
CA ALA A 5 -8.14 -46.58 -0.42
C ALA A 5 -6.92 -46.08 0.39
N ALA A 6 -7.04 -44.87 0.94
CA ALA A 6 -7.30 -44.70 2.38
C ALA A 6 -7.74 -43.25 2.69
N LEU A 7 -8.96 -43.10 3.20
CA LEU A 7 -9.38 -41.93 3.97
C LEU A 7 -8.67 -41.97 5.33
N SER A 8 -8.11 -40.85 5.77
CA SER A 8 -7.82 -40.63 7.18
C SER A 8 -8.31 -39.23 7.54
N GLY A 9 -9.44 -39.21 8.25
CA GLY A 9 -10.06 -38.00 8.76
C GLY A 9 -9.29 -37.47 9.96
N LEU A 10 -9.10 -36.16 9.99
CA LEU A 10 -8.72 -35.44 11.20
C LEU A 10 -9.81 -34.41 11.50
N ALA A 11 -10.72 -34.80 12.38
CA ALA A 11 -11.66 -33.89 13.01
C ALA A 11 -10.89 -33.09 14.07
N ILE A 12 -10.80 -31.77 13.89
CA ILE A 12 -10.31 -30.86 14.94
C ILE A 12 -11.52 -30.10 15.49
N ALA A 13 -11.69 -30.25 16.80
CA ALA A 13 -12.83 -29.84 17.58
C ALA A 13 -12.91 -28.31 17.78
N ILE A 14 -14.14 -27.89 17.98
CA ILE A 14 -14.65 -26.55 18.29
C ILE A 14 -14.11 -26.06 19.63
N SER A 15 -13.62 -24.82 19.67
CA SER A 15 -13.45 -24.04 20.90
C SER A 15 -14.19 -22.71 20.76
N THR A 16 -15.47 -22.72 21.15
CA THR A 16 -16.26 -21.53 21.45
C THR A 16 -15.90 -21.01 22.83
N ALA A 17 -15.35 -19.80 22.92
CA ALA A 17 -15.24 -19.06 24.18
C ALA A 17 -16.23 -17.88 24.15
N LEU A 18 -17.34 -18.05 24.88
CA LEU A 18 -18.22 -16.97 25.35
C LEU A 18 -17.61 -16.35 26.61
N ALA A 19 -17.53 -15.02 26.69
CA ALA A 19 -17.57 -14.19 27.91
C ALA A 19 -17.03 -12.78 27.59
N LEU A 20 -17.49 -11.66 28.13
CA LEU A 20 -18.58 -11.34 29.05
C LEU A 20 -18.91 -9.84 28.86
N SER A 21 -20.17 -9.51 29.12
CA SER A 21 -20.74 -8.16 29.18
C SER A 21 -19.99 -7.24 30.16
N GLY A 22 -19.67 -6.02 29.72
CA GLY A 22 -19.20 -4.92 30.57
C GLY A 22 -20.04 -3.67 30.33
N CYS A 23 -21.18 -3.57 31.01
CA CYS A 23 -21.99 -2.35 31.11
C CYS A 23 -21.40 -1.51 32.24
N ALA A 24 -20.68 -0.43 31.93
CA ALA A 24 -20.22 0.52 32.93
C ALA A 24 -21.18 1.72 32.97
N THR A 25 -21.89 1.83 34.09
CA THR A 25 -22.83 2.90 34.43
C THR A 25 -22.08 4.21 34.70
N ALA A 26 -22.64 5.31 34.20
CA ALA A 26 -22.15 6.67 34.34
C ALA A 26 -22.12 7.17 35.80
N PRO A 27 -21.16 8.01 36.19
CA PRO A 27 -21.30 8.90 37.32
C PRO A 27 -21.92 10.26 36.91
N THR A 28 -22.94 10.58 37.69
CA THR A 28 -23.64 11.86 37.93
C THR A 28 -22.82 13.13 37.78
N SER A 29 -23.45 14.13 37.15
CA SER A 29 -23.01 15.52 36.96
C SER A 29 -22.82 16.31 38.26
N GLU A 30 -21.78 17.15 38.29
CA GLU A 30 -21.62 18.26 39.26
C GLU A 30 -21.53 19.58 38.46
N PRO A 31 -22.37 20.61 38.74
CA PRO A 31 -22.28 21.89 38.06
C PRO A 31 -21.29 22.79 38.80
N THR A 32 -20.02 22.79 38.36
CA THR A 32 -19.05 23.80 38.80
C THR A 32 -18.91 24.86 37.71
N THR A 33 -19.46 26.03 37.98
CA THR A 33 -19.25 27.27 37.21
C THR A 33 -17.78 27.66 37.27
N THR A 34 -17.05 27.44 36.18
CA THR A 34 -15.69 27.96 35.95
C THR A 34 -15.74 29.07 34.88
N PRO A 35 -15.05 30.21 35.06
CA PRO A 35 -15.12 31.34 34.14
C PRO A 35 -14.63 30.96 32.74
N ALA A 36 -15.34 31.44 31.72
CA ALA A 36 -14.99 31.22 30.32
C ALA A 36 -13.56 31.72 30.02
N PRO A 37 -12.68 30.88 29.45
CA PRO A 37 -11.41 31.36 28.92
C PRO A 37 -11.67 32.31 27.73
N PRO A 38 -10.82 33.32 27.52
CA PRO A 38 -10.96 34.23 26.39
C PRO A 38 -10.93 33.43 25.08
N ALA A 39 -11.84 33.76 24.17
CA ALA A 39 -11.93 33.17 22.84
C ALA A 39 -10.55 33.20 22.16
N SER A 40 -9.86 32.06 22.16
CA SER A 40 -8.68 31.88 21.34
C SER A 40 -9.13 31.94 19.90
N SER A 41 -8.71 33.00 19.20
CA SER A 41 -8.79 33.10 17.75
C SER A 41 -8.04 31.92 17.13
N SER A 42 -8.77 30.82 16.92
CA SER A 42 -8.29 29.69 16.14
C SER A 42 -8.30 30.12 14.69
N SER A 43 -7.21 30.73 14.25
CA SER A 43 -6.92 30.92 12.83
C SER A 43 -6.86 29.53 12.21
N ALA A 44 -7.96 29.10 11.59
CA ALA A 44 -7.94 27.94 10.71
C ALA A 44 -6.92 28.25 9.59
N PRO A 45 -5.93 27.37 9.33
CA PRO A 45 -5.14 27.51 8.13
C PRO A 45 -6.07 27.22 6.95
N THR A 46 -6.57 28.27 6.30
CA THR A 46 -7.09 28.17 4.94
C THR A 46 -5.91 27.98 4.01
N THR A 47 -5.51 26.74 3.83
CA THR A 47 -4.74 26.33 2.66
C THR A 47 -5.22 24.95 2.28
N ALA A 48 -6.38 24.89 1.61
CA ALA A 48 -6.64 23.77 0.72
C ALA A 48 -5.71 23.98 -0.48
N ALA A 49 -4.46 23.53 -0.34
CA ALA A 49 -3.68 23.13 -1.50
C ALA A 49 -4.53 22.12 -2.28
N PRO A 50 -4.46 22.05 -3.62
CA PRO A 50 -4.98 20.89 -4.31
C PRO A 50 -4.23 19.67 -3.75
N THR A 51 -4.91 18.93 -2.87
CA THR A 51 -4.51 17.63 -2.37
C THR A 51 -4.47 16.74 -3.61
N ALA A 52 -3.33 16.72 -4.31
CA ALA A 52 -3.20 15.95 -5.53
C ALA A 52 -3.34 14.48 -5.13
N THR A 53 -4.48 13.86 -5.46
CA THR A 53 -4.70 12.43 -5.22
C THR A 53 -3.82 11.62 -6.16
N THR A 54 -3.20 10.54 -5.65
CA THR A 54 -2.45 9.62 -6.52
C THR A 54 -3.40 8.93 -7.49
N THR A 55 -3.03 8.93 -8.77
CA THR A 55 -3.82 8.34 -9.85
C THR A 55 -3.16 7.07 -10.39
N GLU A 56 -3.91 6.29 -11.16
CA GLU A 56 -3.35 5.17 -11.91
C GLU A 56 -2.24 5.62 -12.89
N ALA A 57 -2.35 6.82 -13.47
CA ALA A 57 -1.32 7.35 -14.34
C ALA A 57 -0.01 7.65 -13.59
N ASP A 58 -0.09 8.06 -12.31
CA ASP A 58 1.07 8.25 -11.46
C ASP A 58 1.77 6.91 -11.19
N LEU A 59 0.99 5.86 -10.92
CA LEU A 59 1.48 4.50 -10.75
C LEU A 59 2.15 3.97 -12.04
N LEU A 60 1.48 4.09 -13.19
CA LEU A 60 2.01 3.64 -14.49
C LEU A 60 3.23 4.42 -14.97
N SER A 61 3.51 5.58 -14.36
CA SER A 61 4.68 6.38 -14.65
C SER A 61 5.61 6.49 -13.45
N MET A 62 5.49 5.65 -12.42
CA MET A 62 6.23 5.84 -11.18
C MET A 62 7.74 5.79 -11.36
N GLU A 63 8.46 6.36 -10.40
CA GLU A 63 9.91 6.23 -10.29
C GLU A 63 10.32 4.77 -10.09
N VAL A 64 11.46 4.41 -10.68
CA VAL A 64 12.06 3.10 -10.52
C VAL A 64 12.79 3.08 -9.18
N PRO A 65 12.48 2.12 -8.29
CA PRO A 65 13.15 2.03 -7.01
C PRO A 65 14.66 1.77 -7.13
N ASP A 66 15.44 2.45 -6.29
CA ASP A 66 16.92 2.39 -6.34
C ASP A 66 17.50 0.99 -6.07
N TYR A 67 16.74 0.09 -5.46
CA TYR A 67 17.15 -1.30 -5.26
C TYR A 67 17.11 -2.12 -6.56
N CYS A 68 16.55 -1.61 -7.66
CA CYS A 68 16.51 -2.29 -8.96
C CYS A 68 17.88 -2.22 -9.65
N PRO A 69 18.64 -3.33 -9.70
CA PRO A 69 19.97 -3.30 -10.30
C PRO A 69 19.88 -3.05 -11.81
N ASN A 70 20.85 -2.32 -12.34
CA ASN A 70 20.98 -1.94 -13.76
C ASN A 70 20.05 -0.81 -14.24
N PHE A 71 19.33 -0.14 -13.33
CA PHE A 71 18.54 1.04 -13.63
C PHE A 71 19.19 2.29 -13.01
N ALA A 72 19.18 3.40 -13.75
CA ALA A 72 19.70 4.67 -13.23
C ALA A 72 18.69 5.30 -12.25
N PRO A 73 19.16 6.00 -11.20
CA PRO A 73 18.27 6.75 -10.30
C PRO A 73 17.43 7.79 -11.07
N GLY A 74 16.19 8.00 -10.63
CA GLY A 74 15.26 8.94 -11.26
C GLY A 74 14.69 8.48 -12.61
N MET A 75 14.96 7.24 -13.01
CA MET A 75 14.26 6.62 -14.13
C MET A 75 12.80 6.39 -13.75
N ARG A 76 11.89 6.45 -14.74
CA ARG A 76 10.45 6.27 -14.55
C ARG A 76 9.92 5.17 -15.44
N LEU A 77 8.84 4.51 -15.04
CA LEU A 77 8.14 3.56 -15.90
C LEU A 77 7.48 4.25 -17.09
N GLU A 78 7.24 3.47 -18.14
CA GLU A 78 6.49 3.89 -19.32
C GLU A 78 5.27 2.98 -19.46
N ASN A 79 4.10 3.49 -19.08
CA ASN A 79 2.84 2.74 -19.11
C ASN A 79 2.91 1.43 -18.29
N GLY A 80 3.43 1.52 -17.07
CA GLY A 80 3.50 0.43 -16.09
C GLY A 80 4.65 -0.54 -16.31
N SER A 81 5.50 -0.34 -17.31
CA SER A 81 6.63 -1.22 -17.55
C SER A 81 7.83 -0.50 -18.16
N ARG A 82 8.99 -1.17 -18.16
CA ARG A 82 10.16 -0.72 -18.89
C ARG A 82 11.11 -1.87 -19.15
N SER A 83 11.73 -1.90 -20.34
CA SER A 83 12.72 -2.93 -20.68
C SER A 83 14.02 -2.29 -21.13
N PHE A 84 15.16 -2.87 -20.72
CA PHE A 84 16.49 -2.45 -21.17
C PHE A 84 17.30 -3.66 -21.60
N GLY A 85 18.03 -3.49 -22.70
CA GLY A 85 18.87 -4.51 -23.31
C GLY A 85 19.02 -4.26 -24.80
N ALA A 86 20.09 -4.77 -25.40
CA ALA A 86 20.27 -4.68 -26.85
C ALA A 86 19.30 -5.64 -27.55
N ASP A 87 18.69 -5.18 -28.66
CA ASP A 87 17.91 -6.02 -29.55
C ASP A 87 18.69 -7.30 -29.89
N GLY A 88 18.15 -8.46 -29.47
CA GLY A 88 18.64 -9.78 -29.87
C GLY A 88 19.60 -10.51 -28.92
N GLY A 89 19.79 -10.10 -27.65
CA GLY A 89 20.82 -10.73 -26.79
C GLY A 89 20.45 -10.97 -25.32
N MET A 90 19.82 -12.14 -25.05
CA MET A 90 19.84 -12.98 -23.83
C MET A 90 19.58 -12.42 -22.42
N TYR A 91 19.66 -11.12 -22.15
CA TYR A 91 19.46 -10.55 -20.81
C TYR A 91 18.67 -9.24 -20.91
N LEU A 92 17.37 -9.36 -21.13
CA LEU A 92 16.47 -8.22 -20.97
C LEU A 92 16.26 -7.97 -19.48
N ALA A 93 16.67 -6.80 -19.01
CA ALA A 93 16.16 -6.28 -17.77
C ALA A 93 14.73 -5.78 -18.02
N HIS A 94 13.79 -6.12 -17.15
CA HIS A 94 12.38 -5.75 -17.29
C HIS A 94 11.84 -5.29 -15.94
N LEU A 95 11.13 -4.18 -15.94
CA LEU A 95 10.39 -3.67 -14.80
C LEU A 95 8.92 -3.70 -15.14
N GLU A 96 8.10 -4.10 -14.20
CA GLU A 96 6.65 -4.02 -14.36
C GLU A 96 5.93 -3.91 -13.03
N ILE A 97 4.75 -3.29 -13.11
CA ILE A 97 3.75 -3.33 -12.04
C ILE A 97 2.90 -4.58 -12.25
N ASP A 98 2.87 -5.43 -11.23
CA ASP A 98 1.93 -6.54 -11.21
C ASP A 98 0.54 -6.00 -10.82
N ASN A 99 -0.42 -6.23 -11.72
CA ASN A 99 -1.81 -5.84 -11.55
C ASN A 99 -2.66 -6.97 -10.95
N SER A 100 -2.05 -8.05 -10.47
CA SER A 100 -2.71 -9.19 -9.86
C SER A 100 -2.01 -9.61 -8.55
N PRO A 101 -2.42 -9.06 -7.39
CA PRO A 101 -3.67 -8.34 -7.17
C PRO A 101 -3.64 -6.91 -7.72
N GLN A 102 -4.84 -6.37 -7.97
CA GLN A 102 -5.01 -4.99 -8.44
C GLN A 102 -4.40 -4.00 -7.42
N PRO A 103 -3.78 -2.91 -7.89
CA PRO A 103 -3.29 -1.85 -7.02
C PRO A 103 -4.40 -1.29 -6.13
N VAL A 104 -4.03 -0.94 -4.90
CA VAL A 104 -4.94 -0.32 -3.93
C VAL A 104 -4.61 1.15 -3.83
N PHE A 105 -5.63 2.00 -3.92
CA PHE A 105 -5.52 3.44 -3.70
C PHE A 105 -6.21 3.78 -2.39
N THR A 106 -5.46 4.30 -1.42
CA THR A 106 -5.99 4.67 -0.11
C THR A 106 -5.03 5.63 0.59
N ASP A 107 -5.57 6.51 1.40
CA ASP A 107 -4.80 7.30 2.38
C ASP A 107 -4.23 6.37 3.47
N LEU A 108 -2.92 6.15 3.41
CA LEU A 108 -2.14 5.33 4.36
C LEU A 108 -1.62 6.16 5.53
N ASN A 109 -1.46 7.47 5.35
CA ASN A 109 -0.70 8.33 6.26
C ASN A 109 -1.61 9.26 7.10
N GLY A 110 -2.88 9.43 6.70
CA GLY A 110 -3.90 10.24 7.34
C GLY A 110 -3.95 11.72 6.91
N ASP A 111 -3.28 12.10 5.82
CA ASP A 111 -3.22 13.48 5.31
C ASP A 111 -4.35 13.84 4.33
N GLY A 112 -5.22 12.88 4.01
CA GLY A 112 -6.32 13.03 3.07
C GLY A 112 -5.92 12.94 1.59
N VAL A 113 -4.68 12.53 1.28
CA VAL A 113 -4.20 12.14 -0.05
C VAL A 113 -4.21 10.62 -0.13
N ASP A 114 -4.79 10.05 -1.19
CA ASP A 114 -4.61 8.61 -1.42
C ASP A 114 -3.20 8.32 -1.95
N GLU A 115 -2.52 7.34 -1.37
CA GLU A 115 -1.35 6.67 -1.94
C GLU A 115 -1.76 5.44 -2.75
N ALA A 116 -0.95 5.07 -3.75
CA ALA A 116 -1.09 3.80 -4.44
C ALA A 116 -0.15 2.74 -3.84
N VAL A 117 -0.67 1.54 -3.63
CA VAL A 117 0.07 0.36 -3.21
C VAL A 117 -0.03 -0.68 -4.31
N ALA A 118 1.11 -1.12 -4.83
CA ALA A 118 1.16 -2.12 -5.88
C ALA A 118 2.30 -3.12 -5.69
N PHE A 119 2.16 -4.29 -6.30
CA PHE A 119 3.27 -5.21 -6.46
C PHE A 119 4.12 -4.77 -7.64
N PHE A 120 5.43 -4.80 -7.44
CA PHE A 120 6.39 -4.37 -8.43
C PHE A 120 7.51 -5.38 -8.57
N SER A 121 7.87 -5.65 -9.82
CA SER A 121 8.86 -6.66 -10.19
C SER A 121 10.04 -6.01 -10.89
N CYS A 122 11.24 -6.38 -10.44
CA CYS A 122 12.50 -6.05 -11.10
C CYS A 122 13.17 -7.32 -11.63
N HIS A 123 13.18 -7.48 -12.94
CA HIS A 123 13.88 -8.57 -13.62
C HIS A 123 15.21 -8.06 -14.16
N ALA A 124 16.30 -8.76 -13.86
CA ALA A 124 17.63 -8.43 -14.36
C ALA A 124 18.23 -9.63 -15.10
N GLY A 125 17.71 -9.93 -16.31
CA GLY A 125 18.33 -10.88 -17.22
C GLY A 125 18.57 -12.28 -16.62
N GLY A 126 17.52 -13.06 -16.40
CA GLY A 126 17.64 -14.46 -15.96
C GLY A 126 17.68 -14.68 -14.45
N VAL A 127 17.64 -13.61 -13.64
CA VAL A 127 17.34 -13.67 -12.21
C VAL A 127 16.09 -12.84 -11.95
N SER A 128 15.02 -13.50 -11.47
CA SER A 128 13.85 -12.83 -10.92
C SER A 128 14.21 -12.34 -9.52
N TRP A 129 14.21 -11.04 -9.29
CA TRP A 129 14.16 -10.52 -7.93
C TRP A 129 12.75 -10.74 -7.37
N HIS A 130 12.62 -10.71 -6.04
CA HIS A 130 11.30 -10.87 -5.42
C HIS A 130 10.40 -9.71 -5.85
N GLU A 131 9.12 -10.02 -6.09
CA GLU A 131 8.06 -9.00 -6.07
C GLU A 131 8.13 -8.27 -4.73
N VAL A 132 8.09 -6.95 -4.80
CA VAL A 132 7.98 -6.12 -3.60
C VAL A 132 6.73 -5.28 -3.66
N LEU A 133 6.29 -4.86 -2.49
CA LEU A 133 5.25 -3.85 -2.37
C LEU A 133 5.90 -2.48 -2.51
N VAL A 134 5.38 -1.63 -3.38
CA VAL A 134 5.76 -0.22 -3.48
C VAL A 134 4.60 0.67 -3.04
N MET A 135 4.93 1.77 -2.39
CA MET A 135 4.01 2.86 -2.08
C MET A 135 4.36 4.04 -2.98
N VAL A 136 3.36 4.56 -3.68
CA VAL A 136 3.53 5.60 -4.68
C VAL A 136 2.63 6.77 -4.32
N GLY A 137 3.23 7.95 -4.26
CA GLY A 137 2.53 9.20 -4.05
C GLY A 137 2.22 9.94 -5.36
N PRO A 138 1.65 11.16 -5.25
CA PRO A 138 1.28 11.96 -6.40
C PRO A 138 2.48 12.27 -7.30
N GLY A 139 2.26 12.25 -8.62
CA GLY A 139 3.32 12.45 -9.60
C GLY A 139 4.23 11.24 -9.79
N GLY A 140 3.94 10.10 -9.17
CA GLY A 140 4.68 8.85 -9.32
C GLY A 140 5.92 8.73 -8.43
N ALA A 141 6.00 9.54 -7.37
CA ALA A 141 7.12 9.49 -6.43
C ALA A 141 7.03 8.24 -5.54
N LEU A 142 8.17 7.59 -5.29
CA LEU A 142 8.24 6.50 -4.32
C LEU A 142 8.23 7.04 -2.89
N LEU A 143 7.52 6.34 -2.03
CA LEU A 143 7.44 6.64 -0.60
C LEU A 143 8.19 5.56 0.18
N ASP A 144 9.09 5.98 1.06
CA ASP A 144 9.96 5.13 1.89
C ASP A 144 9.32 4.74 3.23
#